data_AF-A0A2E7EHU1-F1
#
_entry.id   AF-A0A2E7EHU1-F1
#
_cell.length_a   1.000
_cell.length_b   1.000
_cell.length_c   1.000
_cell.angle_alpha   90.00
_cell.angle_beta   90.00
_cell.angle_gamma   90.00
#
_symmetry.space_group_name_H-M   'P 1'
#
loop_
_entity.id
_entity.type
_entity.pdbx_description
1 polymer ?
#
loop_
_entity_poly.entity_id
_entity_poly.type
_entity_poly.pdbx_seq_one_letter_code
_entity_poly.pdbx_strand_id
1 'polypeptide(L)' 'MKVCDLTSGTGRLQKATRDLVQQWEKTKESWQDGTQREFEERHLQPINPKVRLLLSHATQLMETLQKAEGACRDDMLSNP' A
#
# COMPACT_ATOMS: atom_id res chain seq x y z
N MET A 1 9.60 19.62 6.19
CA MET A 1 9.56 19.04 4.83
C MET A 1 8.31 18.20 4.70
N LYS A 2 7.50 18.32 3.63
CA LYS A 2 6.50 17.30 3.27
C LYS A 2 7.26 16.07 2.75
N VAL A 3 8.06 15.45 3.63
CA VAL A 3 8.59 14.11 3.40
C VAL A 3 7.37 13.27 3.00
N CYS A 4 7.42 12.73 1.79
CA CYS A 4 6.35 12.04 1.08
C CYS A 4 5.14 11.68 1.95
N ASP A 5 3.95 12.18 1.60
CA ASP A 5 2.69 11.78 2.25
C ASP A 5 2.33 10.33 1.89
N LEU A 6 3.17 9.43 2.38
CA LEU A 6 3.09 7.99 2.30
C LEU A 6 1.85 7.51 3.06
N THR A 7 1.44 8.22 4.11
CA THR A 7 0.22 7.94 4.85
C THR A 7 -1.02 8.07 3.96
N SER A 8 -1.19 9.18 3.23
CA SER A 8 -2.33 9.31 2.32
C SER A 8 -2.20 8.40 1.09
N GLY A 9 -0.99 8.19 0.59
CA GLY A 9 -0.72 7.27 -0.52
C GLY A 9 -1.10 5.81 -0.20
N THR A 10 -0.66 5.31 0.96
CA THR A 10 -0.97 3.96 1.45
C THR A 10 -2.47 3.80 1.74
N GLY A 11 -3.11 4.81 2.32
CA GLY A 11 -4.56 4.82 2.56
C GLY A 11 -5.38 4.77 1.26
N ARG A 12 -4.99 5.54 0.24
CA ARG A 12 -5.62 5.49 -1.10
C ARG A 12 -5.42 4.11 -1.75
N LEU A 13 -4.23 3.54 -1.66
CA LEU A 13 -3.94 2.21 -2.21
C LEU A 13 -4.77 1.13 -1.54
N GLN A 14 -4.85 1.12 -0.21
CA GLN A 14 -5.69 0.18 0.53
C GLN A 14 -7.16 0.29 0.13
N LYS A 15 -7.67 1.51 -0.06
CA LYS A 15 -9.03 1.74 -0.53
C LYS A 15 -9.22 1.16 -1.94
N ALA A 16 -8.35 1.50 -2.88
CA ALA A 16 -8.44 1.00 -4.26
C ALA A 16 -8.39 -0.54 -4.33
N THR A 17 -7.58 -1.19 -3.50
CA THR A 17 -7.53 -2.66 -3.44
C THR A 17 -8.82 -3.26 -2.89
N ARG A 18 -9.44 -2.64 -1.87
CA ARG A 18 -10.75 -3.08 -1.38
C ARG A 18 -11.84 -2.93 -2.45
N ASP A 19 -11.85 -1.78 -3.12
CA ASP A 19 -12.81 -1.49 -4.18
C ASP A 19 -12.65 -2.50 -5.34
N LEU A 20 -11.41 -2.84 -5.72
CA LEU A 20 -11.11 -3.87 -6.71
C LEU A 20 -11.69 -5.24 -6.33
N VAL A 21 -11.44 -5.70 -5.09
CA VAL A 21 -11.97 -6.98 -4.62
C VAL A 21 -13.50 -6.98 -4.63
N GLN A 22 -14.12 -5.90 -4.16
CA GLN A 22 -15.58 -5.79 -4.13
C GLN A 22 -16.19 -5.82 -5.54
N GLN A 23 -15.59 -5.11 -6.50
CA GLN A 23 -16.08 -5.12 -7.88
C GLN A 23 -15.81 -6.45 -8.57
N TRP A 24 -14.73 -7.14 -8.20
CA TRP A 24 -14.46 -8.47 -8.70
C TRP A 24 -15.52 -9.49 -8.26
N GLU A 25 -15.93 -9.47 -6.97
CA GLU A 25 -17.01 -10.34 -6.50
C GLU A 25 -18.32 -10.13 -7.27
N LYS A 26 -18.69 -8.87 -7.53
CA LYS A 26 -19.88 -8.56 -8.37
C LYS A 26 -19.72 -9.03 -9.81
N THR A 27 -18.52 -8.93 -10.36
CA THR A 27 -18.24 -9.39 -11.72
C THR A 27 -18.39 -10.90 -11.81
N LYS A 28 -17.95 -11.64 -10.79
CA LYS A 28 -18.12 -13.10 -10.69
C LYS A 28 -19.59 -13.56 -10.67
N GLU A 29 -20.53 -12.70 -10.28
CA GLU A 29 -21.96 -13.05 -10.36
C GLU A 29 -22.43 -13.24 -11.81
N SER A 30 -21.90 -12.45 -12.75
CA SER A 30 -22.31 -12.46 -14.16
C SER A 30 -21.29 -13.13 -15.10
N TRP A 31 -20.04 -13.24 -14.68
CA TRP A 31 -18.94 -13.83 -15.45
C TRP A 31 -18.39 -15.04 -14.71
N GLN A 32 -18.69 -16.26 -15.17
CA GLN A 32 -18.37 -17.53 -14.49
C GLN A 32 -17.71 -18.56 -15.43
N ASP A 33 -17.00 -18.09 -16.46
CA ASP A 33 -16.35 -18.98 -17.44
C ASP A 33 -14.90 -19.34 -17.04
N GLY A 34 -14.25 -20.18 -17.86
CA GLY A 34 -12.84 -20.53 -17.63
C GLY A 34 -11.88 -19.34 -17.74
N THR A 35 -12.23 -18.31 -18.50
CA THR A 35 -11.44 -17.09 -18.68
C THR A 35 -11.45 -16.24 -17.41
N GLN A 36 -12.59 -16.16 -16.72
CA GLN A 36 -12.72 -15.50 -15.43
C GLN A 36 -11.73 -16.08 -14.40
N ARG A 37 -11.65 -17.41 -14.34
CA ARG A 37 -10.74 -18.11 -13.42
C ARG A 37 -9.27 -17.87 -13.77
N GLU A 38 -8.92 -17.95 -15.05
CA GLU A 38 -7.55 -17.66 -15.51
C GLU A 38 -7.16 -16.20 -15.22
N PHE A 39 -8.09 -15.26 -15.37
CA PHE A 39 -7.88 -13.86 -15.05
C PHE A 39 -7.64 -13.64 -13.54
N GLU A 40 -8.45 -14.29 -12.69
CA GLU A 40 -8.27 -14.23 -11.23
C GLU A 40 -6.90 -14.74 -10.80
N GLU A 41 -6.52 -15.91 -11.29
CA GLU A 41 -5.29 -16.59 -10.93
C GLU A 41 -4.06 -15.84 -11.44
N ARG A 42 -4.09 -15.31 -12.68
CA ARG A 42 -2.92 -14.62 -13.26
C ARG A 42 -2.78 -13.16 -12.85
N HIS A 43 -3.88 -12.45 -12.67
CA HIS A 43 -3.84 -10.99 -12.54
C HIS A 43 -4.26 -10.51 -11.15
N LEU A 44 -5.31 -11.06 -10.55
CA LEU A 44 -5.85 -10.55 -9.28
C LEU A 44 -5.16 -11.15 -8.05
N GLN A 45 -4.96 -12.47 -8.03
CA GLN A 45 -4.27 -13.20 -6.97
C GLN A 45 -2.88 -12.59 -6.65
N PRO A 46 -2.03 -12.22 -7.63
CA PRO A 46 -0.72 -11.64 -7.33
C PRO A 46 -0.76 -10.20 -6.81
N ILE A 47 -1.85 -9.44 -6.99
CA ILE A 47 -1.92 -8.03 -6.57
C ILE A 47 -1.97 -7.92 -5.05
N ASN A 48 -2.77 -8.75 -4.40
CA ASN A 48 -2.94 -8.73 -2.94
C ASN A 48 -1.63 -8.84 -2.14
N PRO A 49 -0.76 -9.85 -2.37
CA PRO A 49 0.50 -9.96 -1.65
C PRO A 49 1.47 -8.80 -2.00
N LYS A 50 1.49 -8.33 -3.26
CA LYS A 50 2.32 -7.19 -3.67
C LYS A 50 1.92 -5.89 -2.97
N VAL A 51 0.62 -5.62 -2.90
CA VAL A 51 0.09 -4.45 -2.18
C VAL A 51 0.43 -4.54 -0.70
N ARG A 52 0.24 -5.69 -0.06
CA ARG A 52 0.61 -5.90 1.35
C ARG A 52 2.09 -5.65 1.61
N LEU A 53 2.96 -6.16 0.73
CA LEU A 53 4.40 -5.95 0.82
C LEU A 53 4.75 -4.47 0.70
N LEU A 54 4.19 -3.77 -0.29
CA LEU A 54 4.40 -2.34 -0.49
C LEU A 54 3.95 -1.51 0.73
N LEU A 55 2.79 -1.83 1.30
CA LEU A 55 2.28 -1.16 2.50
C LEU A 55 3.21 -1.36 3.69
N SER A 56 3.76 -2.56 3.87
CA SER A 56 4.75 -2.86 4.92
C SER A 56 6.01 -2.01 4.75
N HIS A 57 6.58 -1.98 3.54
CA HIS A 57 7.78 -1.18 3.26
C HIS A 57 7.53 0.33 3.42
N ALA A 58 6.35 0.81 3.03
CA ALA A 58 5.98 2.20 3.22
C ALA A 58 5.96 2.57 4.71
N THR A 59 5.42 1.70 5.57
CA THR A 59 5.45 1.89 7.03
C THR A 59 6.88 1.94 7.57
N GLN A 60 7.73 1.00 7.17
CA GLN A 60 9.15 0.98 7.58
C GLN A 60 9.90 2.26 7.16
N LEU A 61 9.63 2.75 5.95
CA LEU A 61 10.17 4.02 5.45
C LEU A 61 9.73 5.20 6.31
N MET A 62 8.43 5.28 6.63
CA MET A 62 7.91 6.35 7.49
C MET A 62 8.54 6.35 8.88
N GLU A 63 8.68 5.18 9.51
CA GLU A 63 9.35 5.06 10.81
C GLU A 63 10.81 5.50 10.76
N THR A 64 11.52 5.10 9.70
CA THR A 64 12.94 5.47 9.51
C THR A 64 13.09 6.98 9.32
N LEU A 65 12.21 7.59 8.53
CA LEU A 65 12.21 9.03 8.29
C LEU A 65 11.87 9.83 9.55
N GLN A 66 10.90 9.35 10.35
CA GLN A 66 10.57 9.96 11.65
C GLN A 66 11.74 9.89 12.63
N LYS A 67 12.45 8.75 12.70
CA LYS A 67 13.66 8.61 13.54
C LYS A 67 14.77 9.56 13.09
N ALA A 68 15.00 9.65 11.76
CA ALA A 68 16.00 10.56 11.21
C ALA A 68 15.66 12.03 11.50
N GLU A 69 14.39 12.43 11.35
CA GLU A 69 13.95 13.79 11.70
C GLU A 69 14.16 14.08 13.19
N GLY A 70 13.86 13.13 14.07
CA GLY A 70 14.12 13.24 15.50
C GLY A 70 15.60 13.41 15.82
N ALA A 71 16.46 12.58 15.24
CA ALA A 71 17.91 12.66 15.44
C ALA A 71 18.50 13.98 14.94
N CYS A 72 18.08 14.46 13.76
CA CYS A 72 18.52 15.76 13.25
C CYS A 72 18.05 16.93 14.12
N ARG A 73 16.88 16.83 14.76
CA ARG A 73 16.37 17.87 15.67
C ARG A 73 17.13 17.89 17.00
N ASP A 74 17.48 16.71 17.51
CA ASP A 74 18.21 16.55 18.78
C ASP A 74 19.66 17.03 18.66
N ASP A 75 20.33 16.71 17.55
CA ASP A 75 21.69 17.18 17.23
C ASP A 75 21.76 18.72 17.14
N MET A 76 20.73 19.35 16.56
CA MET A 76 20.62 20.82 16.45
C MET A 76 20.40 21.52 17.80
N LEU A 77 19.92 20.81 18.84
CA LEU A 77 19.72 21.34 20.19
C LEU A 77 20.91 21.05 21.12
N SER A 78 21.79 20.11 20.76
CA SER A 78 22.94 19.68 21.55
C SER A 78 24.22 20.49 21.27
N ASN A 79 24.32 21.15 20.12
CA ASN A 79 25.45 22.03 19.79
C ASN A 79 25.00 23.50 19.65
N PRO A 80 25.14 24.34 20.71
CA PRO A 80 24.92 25.79 20.63
C PRO A 80 26.00 26.52 19.82
#